data_AF-A0A1S6FG15-F1
#
_entry.id   AF-A0A1S6FG15-F1
#
_cell.length_a   1.000
_cell.length_b   1.000
_cell.length_c   1.000
_cell.angle_alpha   90.00
_cell.angle_beta   90.00
_cell.angle_gamma   90.00
#
_symmetry.space_group_name_H-M   'P 1'
#
loop_
_entity.id
_entity.type
_entity.pdbx_description
1 polymer ?
#
loop_
_entity_poly.entity_id
_entity_poly.type
_entity_poly.pdbx_seq_one_letter_code
_entity_poly.pdbx_strand_id
1 'polypeptide(L)'
;MIDWRKLFALPRREASDGPLDEPYRVYTRDHDVELHAADIPGRLARVSPDKREWRDDEGNGWRNAVRLAEHFADLQTPDDSAIRAHLGSDAAEFAVSLLIDQSGSMKGEPIAAVAGAVRAFEASLSAAGARTEILGFSTAGWHGGYARQAWLREGRPPRPGRLCALLHIVYKSAGERVWATPSQEAMLHPDLLRENVDGEALDWAIARLTAIPARHRLLIILSDGASVDDSTLMENGPSYLERSLFQTIARIDSDKRIVLGALGIGYAVDRYYRHAQAASIQTILRDLTALLGSLASRSHAAAD
;
A
#
# COMPACT_ATOMS: atom_id res chain seq x y z
N MET A 1 -15.94 -10.27 29.00
CA MET A 1 -15.73 -9.13 28.07
C MET A 1 -14.58 -8.32 28.65
N ILE A 2 -13.38 -8.39 28.06
CA ILE A 2 -12.20 -7.71 28.60
C ILE A 2 -12.44 -6.20 28.44
N ASP A 3 -12.39 -5.46 29.55
CA ASP A 3 -12.55 -4.02 29.56
C ASP A 3 -11.25 -3.37 29.08
N TRP A 4 -11.20 -3.10 27.78
CA TRP A 4 -10.06 -2.52 27.08
C TRP A 4 -9.56 -1.23 27.72
N ARG A 5 -10.44 -0.44 28.35
CA ARG A 5 -10.07 0.82 29.02
C ARG A 5 -9.12 0.62 30.19
N LYS A 6 -9.15 -0.55 30.85
CA LYS A 6 -8.26 -0.87 31.98
C LYS A 6 -6.85 -1.30 31.54
N LEU A 7 -6.68 -1.77 30.31
CA LEU A 7 -5.35 -2.09 29.75
C LEU A 7 -4.55 -0.81 29.38
N PHE A 8 -5.23 0.31 29.14
CA PHE A 8 -4.62 1.61 28.85
C PHE A 8 -4.22 2.42 30.10
N ALA A 9 -4.52 1.93 31.31
CA ALA A 9 -4.29 2.64 32.58
C ALA A 9 -2.94 2.32 33.26
N LEU A 10 -2.13 1.43 32.68
CA LEU A 10 -0.76 1.19 33.14
C LEU A 10 0.17 2.27 32.55
N PRO A 11 1.20 2.74 33.30
CA PRO A 11 2.12 3.75 32.79
C PRO A 11 2.73 3.29 31.47
N ARG A 12 2.51 4.08 30.40
CA ARG A 12 3.06 3.86 29.06
C ARG A 12 4.58 3.86 29.17
N ARG A 13 5.19 2.68 29.14
CA ARG A 13 6.63 2.54 28.98
C ARG A 13 6.86 2.32 27.50
N GLU A 14 7.11 3.39 26.76
CA GLU A 14 7.55 3.28 25.37
C GLU A 14 8.89 2.52 25.37
N ALA A 15 8.96 1.45 24.60
CA ALA A 15 10.22 0.75 24.40
C ALA A 15 11.20 1.72 23.72
N SER A 16 12.44 1.76 24.21
CA SER A 16 13.52 2.37 23.45
C SER A 16 13.87 1.48 22.27
N ASP A 17 14.41 2.09 21.21
CA ASP A 17 14.98 1.30 20.10
C ASP A 17 15.97 0.26 20.62
N GLY A 18 15.85 -0.96 20.08
CA GLY A 18 16.84 -2.00 20.25
C GLY A 18 18.14 -1.72 19.46
N PRO A 19 19.08 -2.68 19.45
CA PRO A 19 20.29 -2.59 18.64
C PRO A 19 19.98 -2.29 17.16
N LEU A 20 20.86 -1.54 16.48
CA LEU A 20 20.68 -1.19 15.06
C LEU A 20 20.67 -2.42 14.15
N ASP A 21 21.36 -3.48 14.55
CA ASP A 21 21.45 -4.77 13.87
C ASP A 21 20.36 -5.76 14.32
N GLU A 22 19.39 -5.33 15.15
CA GLU A 22 18.28 -6.19 15.54
C GLU A 22 17.50 -6.64 14.29
N PRO A 23 17.34 -7.95 14.07
CA PRO A 23 16.61 -8.45 12.92
C PRO A 23 15.13 -8.12 13.04
N TYR A 24 14.50 -7.82 11.90
CA TYR A 24 13.06 -7.72 11.82
C TYR A 24 12.41 -9.06 12.15
N ARG A 25 11.38 -9.02 12.99
CA ARG A 25 10.64 -10.18 13.48
C ARG A 25 9.16 -9.90 13.40
N VAL A 26 8.40 -10.96 13.18
CA VAL A 26 6.95 -10.94 13.22
C VAL A 26 6.51 -11.83 14.36
N TYR A 27 5.69 -11.30 15.26
CA TYR A 27 5.19 -12.08 16.39
C TYR A 27 4.35 -13.27 15.91
N THR A 28 3.38 -13.02 15.03
CA THR A 28 2.62 -14.07 14.34
C THR A 28 2.12 -13.56 12.99
N ARG A 29 2.01 -14.48 12.02
CA ARG A 29 1.39 -14.26 10.70
C ARG A 29 0.00 -14.87 10.60
N ASP A 30 -0.50 -15.53 11.65
CA ASP A 30 -1.75 -16.30 11.63
C ASP A 30 -3.00 -15.45 11.33
N HIS A 31 -2.86 -14.13 11.42
CA HIS A 31 -3.92 -13.16 11.20
C HIS A 31 -3.68 -12.28 9.96
N ASP A 32 -2.54 -12.43 9.28
CA ASP A 32 -2.29 -11.73 8.02
C ASP A 32 -3.25 -12.27 6.96
N VAL A 33 -3.76 -11.37 6.11
CA VAL A 33 -4.73 -11.75 5.09
C VAL A 33 -4.45 -11.02 3.78
N GLU A 34 -4.52 -11.78 2.67
CA GLU A 34 -4.69 -11.25 1.33
C GLU A 34 -6.15 -11.43 0.92
N LEU A 35 -6.78 -10.37 0.42
CA LEU A 35 -8.15 -10.37 -0.10
C LEU A 35 -8.18 -9.84 -1.53
N HIS A 36 -9.00 -10.45 -2.38
CA HIS A 36 -9.45 -9.78 -3.60
C HIS A 36 -10.57 -8.79 -3.26
N ALA A 37 -10.67 -7.70 -4.02
CA ALA A 37 -11.68 -6.66 -3.78
C ALA A 37 -13.11 -7.20 -3.68
N ALA A 38 -13.45 -8.21 -4.48
CA ALA A 38 -14.76 -8.85 -4.47
C ALA A 38 -15.09 -9.58 -3.14
N ASP A 39 -14.07 -10.04 -2.40
CA ASP A 39 -14.23 -10.81 -1.17
C ASP A 39 -14.32 -9.94 0.09
N ILE A 40 -13.90 -8.67 -0.01
CA ILE A 40 -13.82 -7.76 1.13
C ILE A 40 -15.14 -7.67 1.91
N PRO A 41 -16.32 -7.46 1.27
CA PRO A 41 -17.57 -7.28 2.00
C PRO A 41 -17.92 -8.43 2.95
N GLY A 42 -17.60 -9.67 2.55
CA GLY A 42 -17.88 -10.88 3.34
C GLY A 42 -16.79 -11.26 4.34
N ARG A 43 -15.58 -10.69 4.22
CA ARG A 43 -14.39 -11.11 4.96
C ARG A 43 -13.91 -10.07 5.97
N LEU A 44 -14.10 -8.78 5.72
CA LEU A 44 -13.49 -7.70 6.51
C LEU A 44 -13.82 -7.79 8.01
N ALA A 45 -15.08 -8.07 8.36
CA ALA A 45 -15.51 -8.17 9.75
C ALA A 45 -14.89 -9.37 10.51
N ARG A 46 -14.37 -10.38 9.80
CA ARG A 46 -13.78 -11.59 10.40
C ARG A 46 -12.28 -11.46 10.64
N VAL A 47 -11.61 -10.56 9.91
CA VAL A 47 -10.16 -10.38 9.99
C VAL A 47 -9.77 -9.31 11.01
N SER A 48 -10.76 -8.61 11.59
CA SER A 48 -10.56 -7.51 12.52
C SER A 48 -11.40 -7.64 13.80
N PRO A 49 -10.83 -7.41 15.00
CA PRO A 49 -11.62 -7.31 16.23
C PRO A 49 -12.43 -6.01 16.32
N ASP A 50 -12.19 -5.04 15.42
CA ASP A 50 -12.89 -3.75 15.40
C ASP A 50 -14.38 -3.90 15.01
N LYS A 51 -14.79 -5.09 14.56
CA LYS A 51 -16.17 -5.48 14.20
C LYS A 51 -16.88 -4.47 13.30
N ARG A 52 -16.15 -3.87 12.36
CA ARG A 52 -16.75 -3.01 11.35
C ARG A 52 -17.35 -3.88 10.26
N GLU A 53 -18.67 -3.87 10.18
CA GLU A 53 -19.38 -4.50 9.07
C GLU A 53 -19.19 -3.67 7.80
N TRP A 54 -19.05 -4.34 6.66
CA TRP A 54 -19.11 -3.69 5.37
C TRP A 54 -20.52 -3.12 5.18
N ARG A 55 -20.67 -1.81 5.37
CA ARG A 55 -21.96 -1.15 5.32
C ARG A 55 -21.87 0.08 4.46
N ASP A 56 -22.84 0.20 3.58
CA ASP A 56 -23.10 1.42 2.85
C ASP A 56 -24.10 2.26 3.65
N ASP A 57 -23.63 2.86 4.75
CA ASP A 57 -24.42 3.82 5.51
C ASP A 57 -24.02 5.26 5.18
N GLU A 58 -24.99 6.18 5.19
CA GLU A 58 -24.77 7.58 4.80
C GLU A 58 -23.81 8.31 5.76
N GLY A 59 -23.45 7.71 6.90
CA GLY A 59 -22.63 8.31 7.94
C GLY A 59 -21.14 7.97 7.87
N ASN A 60 -20.74 6.88 7.21
CA ASN A 60 -19.33 6.46 7.18
C ASN A 60 -18.46 7.22 6.16
N GLY A 61 -19.07 7.94 5.22
CA GLY A 61 -18.38 8.76 4.22
C GLY A 61 -17.96 8.02 2.95
N TRP A 62 -18.26 6.73 2.79
CA TRP A 62 -17.86 5.93 1.63
C TRP A 62 -18.44 6.47 0.31
N ARG A 63 -19.76 6.69 0.23
CA ARG A 63 -20.40 7.29 -0.96
C ARG A 63 -19.84 8.67 -1.31
N ASN A 64 -19.39 9.41 -0.30
CA ASN A 64 -18.76 10.70 -0.55
C ASN A 64 -17.39 10.55 -1.19
N ALA A 65 -16.58 9.60 -0.71
CA ALA A 65 -15.29 9.28 -1.33
C ALA A 65 -15.47 8.77 -2.77
N VAL A 66 -16.49 7.95 -3.05
CA VAL A 66 -16.84 7.53 -4.42
C VAL A 66 -17.13 8.72 -5.33
N ARG A 67 -18.03 9.62 -4.93
CA ARG A 67 -18.33 10.83 -5.72
C ARG A 67 -17.11 11.73 -5.93
N LEU A 68 -16.25 11.86 -4.92
CA LEU A 68 -15.01 12.62 -5.05
C LEU A 68 -14.05 11.95 -6.05
N ALA A 69 -13.93 10.62 -6.02
CA ALA A 69 -13.08 9.90 -6.96
C ALA A 69 -13.55 10.02 -8.41
N GLU A 70 -14.88 9.97 -8.63
CA GLU A 70 -15.49 10.28 -9.93
C GLU A 70 -15.16 11.70 -10.38
N HIS A 71 -15.33 12.69 -9.49
CA HIS A 71 -14.98 14.07 -9.78
C HIS A 71 -13.51 14.23 -10.15
N PHE A 72 -12.60 13.62 -9.39
CA PHE A 72 -11.16 13.66 -9.70
C PHE A 72 -10.85 12.97 -11.02
N ALA A 73 -11.50 11.85 -11.34
CA ALA A 73 -11.33 11.14 -12.60
C ALA A 73 -11.78 12.00 -13.79
N ASP A 74 -12.90 12.72 -13.67
CA ASP A 74 -13.42 13.61 -14.72
C ASP A 74 -12.49 14.81 -14.98
N LEU A 75 -11.72 15.23 -13.97
CA LEU A 75 -10.70 16.27 -14.10
C LEU A 75 -9.42 15.76 -14.76
N GLN A 76 -9.21 14.44 -14.83
CA GLN A 76 -8.01 13.87 -15.46
C GLN A 76 -8.16 13.82 -16.97
N THR A 77 -7.13 14.26 -17.67
CA THR A 77 -6.95 13.96 -19.10
C THR A 77 -5.84 12.92 -19.23
N PRO A 78 -6.16 11.66 -19.60
CA PRO A 78 -5.14 10.64 -19.80
C PRO A 78 -4.16 11.06 -20.91
N ASP A 79 -2.86 10.95 -20.66
CA ASP A 79 -1.81 11.23 -21.66
C ASP A 79 -1.26 9.94 -22.26
N ASP A 80 -2.11 9.28 -23.05
CA ASP A 80 -1.77 8.05 -23.77
C ASP A 80 -0.50 8.20 -24.62
N SER A 81 -0.24 9.40 -25.14
CA SER A 81 0.91 9.68 -25.99
C SER A 81 2.22 9.65 -25.19
N ALA A 82 2.23 10.26 -24.01
CA ALA A 82 3.37 10.21 -23.09
C ALA A 82 3.62 8.79 -22.59
N ILE A 83 2.57 8.03 -22.23
CA ILE A 83 2.72 6.64 -21.80
C ILE A 83 3.36 5.79 -22.89
N ARG A 84 2.87 5.87 -24.14
CA ARG A 84 3.47 5.15 -25.27
C ARG A 84 4.91 5.60 -25.53
N ALA A 85 5.20 6.89 -25.42
CA ALA A 85 6.56 7.40 -25.60
C ALA A 85 7.53 6.87 -24.52
N HIS A 86 7.07 6.75 -23.27
CA HIS A 86 7.89 6.23 -22.16
C HIS A 86 8.12 4.72 -22.24
N LEU A 87 7.09 3.95 -22.59
CA LEU A 87 7.19 2.49 -22.68
C LEU A 87 7.83 2.00 -24.00
N GLY A 88 7.75 2.79 -25.07
CA GLY A 88 8.32 2.45 -26.37
C GLY A 88 7.58 1.32 -27.10
N SER A 89 8.27 0.66 -28.04
CA SER A 89 7.72 -0.46 -28.82
C SER A 89 7.41 -1.69 -27.99
N ASP A 90 8.06 -1.81 -26.83
CA ASP A 90 8.08 -3.03 -26.02
C ASP A 90 7.07 -2.94 -24.87
N ALA A 91 6.08 -2.04 -24.97
CA ALA A 91 5.06 -1.82 -23.94
C ALA A 91 4.36 -3.11 -23.47
N ALA A 92 4.15 -4.08 -24.37
CA ALA A 92 3.57 -5.39 -24.05
C ALA A 92 4.47 -6.29 -23.17
N GLU A 93 5.76 -5.96 -23.07
CA GLU A 93 6.74 -6.65 -22.22
C GLU A 93 6.85 -6.04 -20.82
N PHE A 94 6.12 -4.94 -20.54
CA PHE A 94 6.04 -4.32 -19.23
C PHE A 94 4.96 -4.95 -18.34
N ALA A 95 5.31 -5.15 -17.06
CA ALA A 95 4.38 -5.32 -15.97
C ALA A 95 4.57 -4.17 -14.97
N VAL A 96 3.48 -3.46 -14.67
CA VAL A 96 3.45 -2.32 -13.76
C VAL A 96 2.50 -2.62 -12.61
N SER A 97 3.03 -2.77 -11.39
CA SER A 97 2.23 -2.90 -10.17
C SER A 97 2.17 -1.56 -9.45
N LEU A 98 0.96 -1.10 -9.14
CA LEU A 98 0.70 0.08 -8.31
C LEU A 98 0.35 -0.40 -6.90
N LEU A 99 1.15 -0.03 -5.92
CA LEU A 99 0.93 -0.38 -4.51
C LEU A 99 0.46 0.86 -3.75
N ILE A 100 -0.80 0.86 -3.32
CA ILE A 100 -1.46 2.03 -2.73
C ILE A 100 -1.51 1.87 -1.22
N ASP A 101 -0.90 2.82 -0.51
CA ASP A 101 -1.00 2.93 0.94
C ASP A 101 -2.44 3.30 1.32
N GLN A 102 -3.03 2.49 2.20
CA GLN A 102 -4.34 2.75 2.79
C GLN A 102 -4.17 3.00 4.30
N SER A 103 -3.30 3.95 4.62
CA SER A 103 -3.16 4.54 5.94
C SER A 103 -4.39 5.41 6.30
N GLY A 104 -4.56 5.72 7.58
CA GLY A 104 -5.69 6.48 8.09
C GLY A 104 -5.72 7.92 7.60
N SER A 105 -4.56 8.51 7.30
CA SER A 105 -4.40 9.87 6.75
C SER A 105 -4.87 9.98 5.30
N MET A 106 -4.95 8.87 4.57
CA MET A 106 -5.49 8.83 3.21
C MET A 106 -7.02 9.02 3.15
N LYS A 107 -7.74 9.03 4.28
CA LYS A 107 -9.21 9.08 4.31
C LYS A 107 -9.79 10.33 3.66
N GLY A 108 -10.85 10.14 2.88
CA GLY A 108 -11.60 11.21 2.23
C GLY A 108 -10.97 11.62 0.90
N GLU A 109 -10.54 12.88 0.82
CA GLU A 109 -10.03 13.47 -0.44
C GLU A 109 -8.75 12.81 -0.97
N PRO A 110 -7.72 12.47 -0.16
CA PRO A 110 -6.47 11.91 -0.69
C PRO A 110 -6.65 10.58 -1.43
N ILE A 111 -7.34 9.60 -0.82
CA ILE A 111 -7.59 8.30 -1.48
C ILE A 111 -8.52 8.46 -2.69
N ALA A 112 -9.48 9.39 -2.66
CA ALA A 112 -10.35 9.68 -3.78
C ALA A 112 -9.57 10.23 -4.99
N ALA A 113 -8.65 11.16 -4.74
CA ALA A 113 -7.78 11.71 -5.78
C ALA A 113 -6.82 10.66 -6.35
N VAL A 114 -6.24 9.82 -5.48
CA VAL A 114 -5.42 8.68 -5.92
C VAL A 114 -6.24 7.74 -6.79
N ALA A 115 -7.46 7.35 -6.39
CA ALA A 115 -8.30 6.46 -7.18
C ALA A 115 -8.63 7.04 -8.57
N GLY A 116 -8.96 8.33 -8.65
CA GLY A 116 -9.23 9.03 -9.92
C GLY A 116 -8.00 9.06 -10.83
N ALA A 117 -6.82 9.41 -10.30
CA ALA A 117 -5.57 9.45 -11.06
C ALA A 117 -5.11 8.05 -11.50
N VAL A 118 -5.18 7.05 -10.60
CA VAL A 118 -4.82 5.66 -10.91
C VAL A 118 -5.74 5.08 -11.98
N ARG A 119 -7.03 5.43 -11.98
CA ARG A 119 -7.98 5.01 -13.02
C ARG A 119 -7.56 5.50 -14.41
N ALA A 120 -7.22 6.79 -14.53
CA ALA A 120 -6.74 7.35 -15.79
C ALA A 120 -5.40 6.74 -16.22
N PHE A 121 -4.47 6.60 -15.27
CA PHE A 121 -3.13 6.06 -15.52
C PHE A 121 -3.16 4.58 -15.95
N GLU A 122 -3.95 3.75 -15.25
CA GLU A 122 -4.15 2.34 -15.60
C GLU A 122 -4.79 2.19 -16.98
N ALA A 123 -5.78 3.02 -17.31
CA ALA A 123 -6.41 3.00 -18.63
C ALA A 123 -5.38 3.27 -19.74
N SER A 124 -4.51 4.26 -19.58
CA SER A 124 -3.46 4.58 -20.55
C SER A 124 -2.40 3.48 -20.66
N LEU A 125 -1.96 2.90 -19.52
CA LEU A 125 -1.02 1.77 -19.51
C LEU A 125 -1.60 0.54 -20.23
N SER A 126 -2.84 0.19 -19.91
CA SER A 126 -3.56 -0.93 -20.54
C SER A 126 -3.79 -0.67 -22.03
N ALA A 127 -4.11 0.57 -22.43
CA ALA A 127 -4.24 0.97 -23.84
C ALA A 127 -2.90 0.96 -24.59
N ALA A 128 -1.77 1.10 -23.90
CA ALA A 128 -0.44 0.92 -24.47
C ALA A 128 -0.03 -0.56 -24.56
N GLY A 129 -0.77 -1.47 -23.92
CA GLY A 129 -0.54 -2.92 -23.95
C GLY A 129 0.25 -3.45 -22.76
N ALA A 130 0.63 -2.61 -21.79
CA ALA A 130 1.30 -3.05 -20.58
C ALA A 130 0.37 -3.87 -19.68
N ARG A 131 0.93 -4.86 -18.98
CA ARG A 131 0.20 -5.57 -17.91
C ARG A 131 0.19 -4.70 -16.67
N THR A 132 -0.96 -4.55 -16.05
CA THR A 132 -1.12 -3.68 -14.87
C THR A 132 -1.75 -4.44 -13.71
N GLU A 133 -1.25 -4.19 -12.52
CA GLU A 133 -1.76 -4.71 -11.26
C GLU A 133 -2.01 -3.54 -10.30
N ILE A 134 -3.14 -3.56 -9.59
CA ILE A 134 -3.49 -2.54 -8.60
C ILE A 134 -3.66 -3.23 -7.25
N LEU A 135 -2.82 -2.84 -6.32
CA LEU A 135 -2.68 -3.42 -4.99
C LEU A 135 -2.94 -2.34 -3.93
N GLY A 136 -3.51 -2.74 -2.81
CA GLY A 136 -3.60 -1.92 -1.60
C GLY A 136 -3.00 -2.63 -0.41
N PHE A 137 -2.51 -1.87 0.55
CA PHE A 137 -2.05 -2.42 1.82
C PHE A 137 -2.49 -1.55 3.00
N SER A 138 -2.80 -2.23 4.09
CA SER A 138 -3.10 -1.64 5.39
C SER A 138 -2.90 -2.72 6.47
N THR A 139 -3.37 -2.45 7.67
CA THR A 139 -3.52 -3.42 8.75
C THR A 139 -4.95 -3.95 8.81
N ALA A 140 -5.10 -5.21 9.20
CA ALA A 140 -6.41 -5.86 9.32
C ALA A 140 -7.25 -5.27 10.47
N GLY A 141 -6.61 -4.67 11.47
CA GLY A 141 -7.30 -4.01 12.58
C GLY A 141 -6.42 -2.95 13.23
N TRP A 142 -7.06 -2.03 13.95
CA TRP A 142 -6.36 -0.98 14.67
C TRP A 142 -5.64 -1.51 15.90
N HIS A 143 -4.56 -0.84 16.29
CA HIS A 143 -3.80 -1.08 17.51
C HIS A 143 -3.44 -2.57 17.64
N GLY A 144 -2.88 -3.14 16.57
CA GLY A 144 -2.38 -4.50 16.54
C GLY A 144 -3.42 -5.62 16.41
N GLY A 145 -4.72 -5.31 16.49
CA GLY A 145 -5.80 -6.26 16.21
C GLY A 145 -5.69 -7.61 16.94
N TYR A 146 -5.93 -8.71 16.21
CA TYR A 146 -5.85 -10.06 16.78
C TYR A 146 -4.43 -10.51 17.14
N ALA A 147 -3.41 -10.05 16.41
CA ALA A 147 -2.01 -10.37 16.71
C ALA A 147 -1.62 -9.86 18.10
N ARG A 148 -1.92 -8.60 18.42
CA ARG A 148 -1.70 -8.07 19.77
C ARG A 148 -2.53 -8.78 20.85
N GLN A 149 -3.75 -9.20 20.53
CA GLN A 149 -4.57 -9.97 21.48
C GLN A 149 -3.97 -11.34 21.81
N ALA A 150 -3.35 -12.01 20.85
CA ALA A 150 -2.61 -13.25 21.09
C ALA A 150 -1.39 -12.99 21.99
N TRP A 151 -0.60 -11.96 21.66
CA TRP A 151 0.58 -11.57 22.46
C TRP A 151 0.24 -11.22 23.92
N LEU A 152 -0.86 -10.49 24.14
CA LEU A 152 -1.34 -10.18 25.50
C LEU A 152 -1.74 -11.44 26.26
N ARG A 153 -2.38 -12.42 25.61
CA ARG A 153 -2.78 -13.70 26.22
C ARG A 153 -1.58 -14.57 26.60
N GLU A 154 -0.48 -14.45 25.88
CA GLU A 154 0.78 -15.16 26.18
C GLU A 154 1.63 -14.49 27.26
N GLY A 155 1.11 -13.45 27.93
CA GLY A 155 1.82 -12.81 29.04
C GLY A 155 2.87 -11.80 28.60
N ARG A 156 2.74 -11.24 27.39
CA ARG A 156 3.56 -10.13 26.88
C ARG A 156 5.06 -10.46 26.78
N PRO A 157 5.46 -11.50 26.03
CA PRO A 157 6.88 -11.77 25.81
C PRO A 157 7.59 -10.52 25.24
N PRO A 158 8.80 -10.18 25.75
CA PRO A 158 9.48 -8.93 25.40
C PRO A 158 10.01 -8.95 23.96
N ARG A 159 10.11 -7.77 23.36
CA ARG A 159 10.58 -7.58 21.96
C ARG A 159 9.85 -8.48 20.96
N PRO A 160 8.53 -8.33 20.84
CA PRO A 160 7.71 -9.23 20.03
C PRO A 160 7.92 -9.08 18.52
N GLY A 161 8.57 -8.02 18.05
CA GLY A 161 8.56 -7.63 16.65
C GLY A 161 7.20 -7.07 16.24
N ARG A 162 6.80 -7.22 14.98
CA ARG A 162 5.49 -6.76 14.51
C ARG A 162 4.35 -7.37 15.31
N LEU A 163 3.46 -6.50 15.81
CA LEU A 163 2.31 -6.83 16.65
C LEU A 163 0.95 -6.53 16.02
N CYS A 164 0.91 -6.21 14.74
CA CYS A 164 -0.32 -6.09 13.98
C CYS A 164 -0.48 -7.23 12.99
N ALA A 165 -1.67 -7.32 12.41
CA ALA A 165 -1.98 -8.22 11.31
C ALA A 165 -2.06 -7.41 10.01
N LEU A 166 -1.50 -7.93 8.92
CA LEU A 166 -1.52 -7.27 7.62
C LEU A 166 -2.84 -7.49 6.90
N LEU A 167 -3.28 -6.49 6.15
CA LEU A 167 -4.35 -6.57 5.18
C LEU A 167 -3.80 -6.14 3.82
N HIS A 168 -3.58 -7.12 2.96
CA HIS A 168 -3.18 -6.91 1.57
C HIS A 168 -4.39 -7.10 0.67
N ILE A 169 -4.55 -6.22 -0.32
CA ILE A 169 -5.76 -6.17 -1.14
C ILE A 169 -5.37 -6.18 -2.61
N VAL A 170 -5.92 -7.11 -3.38
CA VAL A 170 -5.81 -7.16 -4.83
C VAL A 170 -7.06 -6.51 -5.41
N TYR A 171 -6.93 -5.26 -5.88
CA TYR A 171 -7.99 -4.53 -6.58
C TYR A 171 -8.06 -4.90 -8.06
N LYS A 172 -6.90 -5.13 -8.68
CA LYS A 172 -6.81 -5.63 -10.03
C LYS A 172 -5.59 -6.53 -10.15
N SER A 173 -5.79 -7.78 -10.56
CA SER A 173 -4.71 -8.72 -10.87
C SER A 173 -4.14 -8.46 -12.26
N ALA A 174 -2.87 -8.79 -12.49
CA ALA A 174 -2.21 -8.59 -13.79
C ALA A 174 -2.84 -9.39 -14.96
N GLY A 175 -3.63 -10.42 -14.67
CA GLY A 175 -4.40 -11.18 -15.67
C GLY A 175 -5.74 -10.55 -16.04
N GLU A 176 -6.19 -9.53 -15.31
CA GLU A 176 -7.46 -8.86 -15.56
C GLU A 176 -7.28 -7.76 -16.62
N ARG A 177 -8.20 -7.71 -17.58
CA ARG A 177 -8.13 -6.73 -18.67
C ARG A 177 -8.55 -5.33 -18.24
N VAL A 178 -9.52 -5.23 -17.33
CA VAL A 178 -10.15 -3.97 -16.93
C VAL A 178 -10.18 -3.91 -15.41
N TRP A 179 -9.82 -2.77 -14.83
CA TRP A 179 -10.09 -2.52 -13.42
C TRP A 179 -11.58 -2.26 -13.19
N ALA A 180 -12.29 -3.23 -12.60
CA ALA A 180 -13.74 -3.16 -12.47
C ALA A 180 -14.22 -2.06 -11.51
N THR A 181 -15.31 -1.37 -11.85
CA THR A 181 -15.92 -0.30 -11.02
C THR A 181 -16.18 -0.72 -9.57
N PRO A 182 -16.76 -1.90 -9.27
CA PRO A 182 -16.93 -2.32 -7.87
C PRO A 182 -15.62 -2.43 -7.10
N SER A 183 -14.52 -2.77 -7.78
CA SER A 183 -13.20 -2.78 -7.14
C SER A 183 -12.64 -1.38 -6.92
N GLN A 184 -12.90 -0.43 -7.82
CA GLN A 184 -12.53 0.98 -7.65
C GLN A 184 -13.27 1.56 -6.43
N GLU A 185 -14.56 1.30 -6.32
CA GLU A 185 -15.38 1.74 -5.19
C GLU A 185 -14.93 1.08 -3.88
N ALA A 186 -14.60 -0.21 -3.91
CA ALA A 186 -14.12 -0.92 -2.72
C ALA A 186 -12.88 -0.26 -2.12
N MET A 187 -11.96 0.24 -2.95
CA MET A 187 -10.75 0.95 -2.51
C MET A 187 -11.07 2.18 -1.64
N LEU A 188 -12.22 2.80 -1.87
CA LEU A 188 -12.63 4.04 -1.20
C LEU A 188 -13.33 3.78 0.14
N HIS A 189 -13.48 2.51 0.54
CA HIS A 189 -14.18 2.16 1.76
C HIS A 189 -13.36 2.57 2.99
N PRO A 190 -13.87 3.46 3.87
CA PRO A 190 -13.11 4.09 4.95
C PRO A 190 -12.63 3.11 6.02
N ASP A 191 -13.29 1.96 6.16
CA ASP A 191 -12.87 0.90 7.08
C ASP A 191 -11.72 0.03 6.55
N LEU A 192 -11.22 0.27 5.34
CA LEU A 192 -9.96 -0.32 4.88
C LEU A 192 -8.75 0.52 5.33
N LEU A 193 -8.97 1.81 5.60
CA LEU A 193 -7.91 2.76 5.87
C LEU A 193 -7.54 2.79 7.37
N ARG A 194 -6.39 2.21 7.71
CA ARG A 194 -5.88 2.02 9.10
C ARG A 194 -4.40 2.38 9.27
N GLU A 195 -3.62 1.51 9.90
CA GLU A 195 -2.17 1.59 10.07
C GLU A 195 -1.45 0.84 8.93
N ASN A 196 -0.14 1.01 8.77
CA ASN A 196 0.61 0.50 7.62
C ASN A 196 1.98 -0.12 7.98
N VAL A 197 2.36 -1.17 7.22
CA VAL A 197 3.64 -1.88 7.35
C VAL A 197 4.30 -2.00 5.97
N ASP A 198 4.87 -0.89 5.50
CA ASP A 198 5.37 -0.71 4.13
C ASP A 198 6.41 -1.75 3.72
N GLY A 199 7.34 -2.11 4.60
CA GLY A 199 8.38 -3.09 4.28
C GLY A 199 7.79 -4.44 3.86
N GLU A 200 6.81 -4.94 4.61
CA GLU A 200 6.16 -6.21 4.26
C GLU A 200 5.20 -6.08 3.07
N ALA A 201 4.60 -4.90 2.88
CA ALA A 201 3.78 -4.64 1.70
C ALA A 201 4.63 -4.63 0.41
N LEU A 202 5.83 -4.07 0.45
CA LEU A 202 6.80 -4.11 -0.65
C LEU A 202 7.23 -5.55 -0.96
N ASP A 203 7.59 -6.32 0.07
CA ASP A 203 7.95 -7.74 -0.08
C ASP A 203 6.85 -8.53 -0.76
N TRP A 204 5.60 -8.31 -0.33
CA TRP A 204 4.41 -8.91 -0.90
C TRP A 204 4.21 -8.51 -2.37
N ALA A 205 4.21 -7.21 -2.69
CA ALA A 205 4.01 -6.72 -4.05
C ALA A 205 5.11 -7.23 -5.01
N ILE A 206 6.35 -7.33 -4.54
CA ILE A 206 7.47 -7.86 -5.32
C ILE A 206 7.33 -9.34 -5.60
N ALA A 207 6.90 -10.13 -4.63
CA ALA A 207 6.66 -11.56 -4.83
C ALA A 207 5.63 -11.77 -5.95
N ARG A 208 4.55 -10.96 -5.96
CA ARG A 208 3.52 -10.97 -7.00
C ARG A 208 4.07 -10.54 -8.36
N LEU A 209 4.72 -9.38 -8.42
CA LEU A 209 5.26 -8.81 -9.66
C LEU A 209 6.33 -9.72 -10.30
N THR A 210 7.15 -10.37 -9.49
CA THR A 210 8.16 -11.33 -9.96
C THR A 210 7.51 -12.54 -10.66
N ALA A 211 6.35 -12.99 -10.18
CA ALA A 211 5.63 -14.12 -10.76
C ALA A 211 4.99 -13.79 -12.12
N ILE A 212 4.88 -12.50 -12.49
CA ILE A 212 4.36 -12.09 -13.78
C ILE A 212 5.44 -12.31 -14.87
N PRO A 213 5.13 -13.00 -15.98
CA PRO A 213 6.06 -13.23 -17.08
C PRO A 213 6.21 -11.95 -17.93
N ALA A 214 7.11 -11.05 -17.51
CA ALA A 214 7.42 -9.79 -18.17
C ALA A 214 8.94 -9.58 -18.28
N ARG A 215 9.38 -8.80 -19.27
CA ARG A 215 10.78 -8.39 -19.39
C ARG A 215 11.08 -7.23 -18.45
N HIS A 216 10.19 -6.24 -18.45
CA HIS A 216 10.30 -5.05 -17.63
C HIS A 216 9.29 -5.10 -16.48
N ARG A 217 9.76 -4.93 -15.24
CA ARG A 217 8.93 -4.96 -14.04
C ARG A 217 9.10 -3.67 -13.26
N LEU A 218 8.03 -2.91 -13.14
CA LEU A 218 8.00 -1.64 -12.41
C LEU A 218 7.05 -1.77 -11.22
N LEU A 219 7.54 -1.44 -10.03
CA LEU A 219 6.69 -1.30 -8.84
C LEU A 219 6.66 0.18 -8.47
N ILE A 220 5.47 0.77 -8.43
CA ILE A 220 5.27 2.16 -7.99
C ILE A 220 4.43 2.13 -6.72
N ILE A 221 5.00 2.56 -5.60
CA ILE A 221 4.26 2.76 -4.36
C ILE A 221 3.70 4.18 -4.30
N LEU A 222 2.43 4.33 -3.95
CA LEU A 222 1.79 5.60 -3.64
C LEU A 222 1.57 5.65 -2.14
N SER A 223 2.31 6.50 -1.44
CA SER A 223 2.27 6.59 0.03
C SER A 223 2.21 8.04 0.49
N ASP A 224 1.61 8.28 1.65
CA ASP A 224 1.50 9.59 2.28
C ASP A 224 2.45 9.76 3.48
N GLY A 225 3.33 8.79 3.76
CA GLY A 225 4.24 8.92 4.90
C GLY A 225 5.13 7.73 5.19
N ALA A 226 5.43 7.55 6.48
CA ALA A 226 6.25 6.47 7.00
C ALA A 226 5.37 5.29 7.46
N SER A 227 5.99 4.13 7.60
CA SER A 227 5.34 2.95 8.18
C SER A 227 5.07 3.15 9.67
N VAL A 228 3.78 3.07 10.05
CA VAL A 228 3.29 3.30 11.40
C VAL A 228 2.25 2.25 11.77
N ASP A 229 2.59 1.47 12.80
CA ASP A 229 1.65 0.70 13.63
C ASP A 229 2.01 0.93 15.09
N ASP A 230 1.10 1.55 15.84
CA ASP A 230 1.30 1.98 17.22
C ASP A 230 1.70 0.81 18.11
N SER A 231 1.07 -0.35 17.92
CA SER A 231 1.31 -1.52 18.76
C SER A 231 2.71 -2.10 18.58
N THR A 232 3.18 -2.13 17.34
CA THR A 232 4.54 -2.55 17.01
C THR A 232 5.56 -1.54 17.52
N LEU A 233 5.35 -0.24 17.27
CA LEU A 233 6.31 0.79 17.66
C LEU A 233 6.42 0.96 19.17
N MET A 234 5.31 0.88 19.90
CA MET A 234 5.29 0.99 21.36
C MET A 234 6.14 -0.08 22.06
N GLU A 235 6.18 -1.30 21.52
CA GLU A 235 6.81 -2.45 22.19
C GLU A 235 8.22 -2.79 21.63
N ASN A 236 8.63 -2.18 20.51
CA ASN A 236 9.95 -2.42 19.88
C ASN A 236 10.81 -1.16 19.68
N GLY A 237 10.22 0.02 19.78
CA GLY A 237 10.88 1.30 19.59
C GLY A 237 10.45 2.04 18.30
N PRO A 238 10.62 3.37 18.28
CA PRO A 238 10.05 4.23 17.26
C PRO A 238 10.65 4.05 15.86
N SER A 239 11.88 3.54 15.73
CA SER A 239 12.49 3.31 14.41
C SER A 239 12.40 1.87 13.92
N TYR A 240 11.70 0.98 14.64
CA TYR A 240 11.63 -0.45 14.30
C TYR A 240 11.12 -0.73 12.88
N LEU A 241 9.97 -0.15 12.52
CA LEU A 241 9.37 -0.31 11.18
C LEU A 241 10.18 0.43 10.10
N GLU A 242 10.69 1.62 10.42
CA GLU A 242 11.54 2.40 9.50
C GLU A 242 12.82 1.65 9.13
N ARG A 243 13.52 1.04 10.11
CA ARG A 243 14.70 0.20 9.85
C ARG A 243 14.37 -0.97 8.93
N SER A 244 13.24 -1.64 9.16
CA SER A 244 12.79 -2.75 8.30
C SER A 244 12.48 -2.29 6.87
N LEU A 245 11.88 -1.12 6.71
CA LEU A 245 11.61 -0.53 5.40
C LEU A 245 12.91 -0.24 4.64
N PHE A 246 13.89 0.39 5.30
CA PHE A 246 15.20 0.65 4.70
C PHE A 246 15.91 -0.64 4.25
N GLN A 247 15.91 -1.68 5.10
CA GLN A 247 16.49 -2.98 4.76
C GLN A 247 15.79 -3.61 3.55
N THR A 248 14.46 -3.50 3.50
CA THR A 248 13.65 -4.01 2.39
C THR A 248 13.99 -3.29 1.09
N ILE A 249 13.97 -1.95 1.08
CA ILE A 249 14.29 -1.14 -0.10
C ILE A 249 15.72 -1.43 -0.59
N ALA A 250 16.70 -1.51 0.31
CA ALA A 250 18.08 -1.83 -0.05
C ALA A 250 18.20 -3.21 -0.72
N ARG A 251 17.48 -4.21 -0.19
CA ARG A 251 17.41 -5.55 -0.78
C ARG A 251 16.80 -5.50 -2.19
N ILE A 252 15.74 -4.74 -2.39
CA ILE A 252 15.07 -4.58 -3.68
C ILE A 252 15.99 -3.92 -4.71
N ASP A 253 16.62 -2.82 -4.34
CA ASP A 253 17.54 -2.08 -5.20
C ASP A 253 18.76 -2.92 -5.64
N SER A 254 19.18 -3.88 -4.79
CA SER A 254 20.30 -4.78 -5.09
C SER A 254 19.93 -5.95 -6.00
N ASP A 255 18.67 -6.39 -5.98
CA ASP A 255 18.17 -7.53 -6.76
C ASP A 255 18.05 -7.19 -8.26
N LYS A 256 17.73 -5.92 -8.59
CA LYS A 256 17.62 -5.38 -9.96
C LYS A 256 16.57 -6.02 -10.87
N ARG A 257 15.85 -7.08 -10.46
CA ARG A 257 14.74 -7.66 -11.24
C ARG A 257 13.53 -6.74 -11.38
N ILE A 258 13.41 -5.75 -10.49
CA ILE A 258 12.30 -4.80 -10.41
C ILE A 258 12.89 -3.40 -10.26
N VAL A 259 12.34 -2.44 -11.00
CA VAL A 259 12.64 -1.01 -10.78
C VAL A 259 11.56 -0.45 -9.84
N LEU A 260 11.97 -0.08 -8.63
CA LEU A 260 11.11 0.49 -7.61
C LEU A 260 11.07 2.01 -7.74
N GLY A 261 9.86 2.58 -7.74
CA GLY A 261 9.63 4.01 -7.59
C GLY A 261 8.57 4.32 -6.55
N ALA A 262 8.56 5.55 -6.05
CA ALA A 262 7.59 6.01 -5.06
C ALA A 262 7.02 7.37 -5.43
N LEU A 263 5.71 7.52 -5.26
CA LEU A 263 5.02 8.78 -5.32
C LEU A 263 4.50 9.14 -3.93
N GLY A 264 5.05 10.21 -3.36
CA GLY A 264 4.61 10.78 -2.11
C GLY A 264 3.39 11.68 -2.31
N ILE A 265 2.26 11.36 -1.67
CA ILE A 265 1.03 12.17 -1.75
C ILE A 265 1.01 13.17 -0.59
N GLY A 266 1.26 14.44 -0.88
CA GLY A 266 1.30 15.49 0.16
C GLY A 266 2.49 15.39 1.13
N TYR A 267 3.40 14.42 0.92
CA TYR A 267 4.60 14.20 1.71
C TYR A 267 5.78 13.79 0.81
N ALA A 268 7.00 14.10 1.22
CA ALA A 268 8.21 13.76 0.47
C ALA A 268 8.78 12.40 0.92
N VAL A 269 8.88 11.44 0.00
CA VAL A 269 9.30 10.05 0.28
C VAL A 269 10.71 9.73 -0.20
N ASP A 270 11.46 10.75 -0.67
CA ASP A 270 12.83 10.66 -1.17
C ASP A 270 13.86 10.25 -0.10
N ARG A 271 13.51 10.41 1.18
CA ARG A 271 14.30 9.86 2.30
C ARG A 271 14.39 8.33 2.25
N TYR A 272 13.36 7.66 1.74
CA TYR A 272 13.28 6.19 1.71
C TYR A 272 13.62 5.62 0.33
N TYR A 273 13.09 6.24 -0.72
CA TYR A 273 13.15 5.68 -2.07
C TYR A 273 14.08 6.49 -2.97
N ARG A 274 15.01 5.78 -3.64
CA ARG A 274 15.96 6.39 -4.59
C ARG A 274 15.25 7.08 -5.77
N HIS A 275 14.13 6.53 -6.20
CA HIS A 275 13.33 7.05 -7.31
C HIS A 275 11.99 7.53 -6.77
N ALA A 276 12.00 8.71 -6.19
CA ALA A 276 10.84 9.32 -5.57
C ALA A 276 10.40 10.59 -6.31
N GLN A 277 9.10 10.84 -6.30
CA GLN A 277 8.52 12.12 -6.67
C GLN A 277 7.44 12.48 -5.66
N ALA A 278 7.30 13.77 -5.34
CA ALA A 278 6.18 14.26 -4.54
C ALA A 278 5.09 14.81 -5.46
N ALA A 279 3.83 14.55 -5.13
CA ALA A 279 2.66 15.07 -5.81
C ALA A 279 1.72 15.77 -4.82
N SER A 280 1.05 16.82 -5.30
CA SER A 280 -0.16 17.29 -4.67
C SER A 280 -1.36 16.49 -5.20
N ILE A 281 -2.50 16.59 -4.52
CA ILE A 281 -3.78 15.98 -4.91
C ILE A 281 -4.13 16.29 -6.38
N GLN A 282 -3.80 17.50 -6.84
CA GLN A 282 -4.13 17.98 -8.19
C GLN A 282 -3.16 17.49 -9.27
N THR A 283 -1.99 16.96 -8.90
CA THR A 283 -0.91 16.66 -9.84
C THR A 283 -0.53 15.19 -9.91
N ILE A 284 -1.25 14.32 -9.19
CA ILE A 284 -0.96 12.88 -9.07
C ILE A 284 -0.74 12.23 -10.44
N LEU A 285 -1.65 12.40 -11.41
CA LEU A 285 -1.51 11.75 -12.73
C LEU A 285 -0.28 12.24 -13.52
N ARG A 286 -0.02 13.56 -13.49
CA ARG A 286 1.14 14.16 -14.14
C ARG A 286 2.44 13.61 -13.56
N ASP A 287 2.51 13.58 -12.23
CA ASP A 287 3.71 13.17 -11.52
C ASP A 287 3.91 11.65 -11.58
N LEU A 288 2.83 10.84 -11.60
CA LEU A 288 2.89 9.41 -11.92
C LEU A 288 3.45 9.15 -13.31
N THR A 289 2.98 9.89 -14.32
CA THR A 289 3.44 9.75 -15.71
C THR A 289 4.93 10.11 -15.84
N ALA A 290 5.37 11.19 -15.20
CA ALA A 290 6.78 11.58 -15.17
C ALA A 290 7.66 10.53 -14.47
N LEU A 291 7.21 10.02 -13.32
CA LEU A 291 7.89 8.95 -12.59
C LEU A 291 8.01 7.69 -13.46
N LEU A 292 6.93 7.28 -14.14
CA LEU A 292 6.95 6.14 -15.07
C LEU A 292 8.04 6.31 -16.14
N GLY A 293 8.15 7.48 -16.75
CA GLY A 293 9.18 7.75 -17.76
C GLY A 293 10.60 7.54 -17.25
N SER A 294 10.88 8.00 -16.02
CA SER A 294 12.17 7.77 -15.35
C SER A 294 12.43 6.28 -15.08
N LEU A 295 11.43 5.55 -14.60
CA LEU A 295 11.55 4.13 -14.28
C LEU A 295 11.70 3.26 -15.55
N ALA A 296 10.92 3.54 -16.58
CA ALA A 296 10.96 2.83 -17.86
C ALA A 296 12.34 3.01 -18.53
N SER A 297 12.87 4.23 -18.57
CA SER A 297 14.21 4.51 -19.09
C SER A 297 15.30 3.69 -18.39
N ARG A 298 15.20 3.53 -17.06
CA ARG A 298 16.14 2.71 -16.27
C ARG A 298 15.97 1.23 -16.54
N SER A 299 14.73 0.76 -16.71
CA SER A 299 14.46 -0.64 -17.02
C SER A 299 15.02 -1.03 -18.39
N HIS A 300 14.93 -0.14 -19.39
CA HIS A 300 15.58 -0.34 -20.68
C HIS A 300 17.11 -0.40 -20.54
N ALA A 301 17.73 0.57 -19.84
CA ALA A 301 19.18 0.61 -19.65
C ALA A 301 19.75 -0.58 -18.85
N ALA A 302 18.93 -1.30 -18.08
CA ALA A 302 19.34 -2.50 -17.35
C ALA A 302 19.14 -3.80 -18.17
N ALA A 303 18.42 -3.73 -19.28
CA ALA A 303 18.10 -4.86 -20.15
C ALA A 303 19.01 -4.96 -21.39
N ASP A 304 19.84 -3.94 -21.64
CA ASP A 304 20.92 -3.87 -22.62
C ASP A 304 22.26 -4.35 -22.02
#